data_AF-A0A510IDR0-F1
#
_entry.id   AF-A0A510IDR0-F1
#
_cell.length_a   1.000
_cell.length_b   1.000
_cell.length_c   1.000
_cell.angle_alpha   90.00
_cell.angle_beta   90.00
_cell.angle_gamma   90.00
#
_symmetry.space_group_name_H-M   'P 1'
#
loop_
_entity.id
_entity.type
_entity.pdbx_description
1 polymer ?
#
loop_
_entity_poly.entity_id
_entity_poly.type
_entity_poly.pdbx_seq_one_letter_code
_entity_poly.pdbx_strand_id
1 'polypeptide(L)'
;MRQLLSALSIKQQVLTPVVFTIILLVIGLTTGISKLEHAFDKVTSSTNNLIVHKEELSSIVDNTYAMRIKAIYSLFRADDLKTLNQDLAQRQNQNELFLNSISQLSGIEDDVKAMKKAMNHYVDFTRNTMTPLLQTKHNASYAPPNFDQEYNNAMAAYRAAGDAMISAIDNLSQKLNLIVSQEVELNGKMHSSTLNLSIVALAIILIAASVISWLLANAIVSPIRRLQQTMKEVAKGNLQVEAEEVGKNEVSQLAHDVNQTIQQLRGTVGSLVRISEDVASASTELATVMTQSTDESPNDFYQNH
;
A
#
# COMPACT_ATOMS: atom_id res chain seq x y z
N MET A 1 26.85 -10.66 -15.74
CA MET A 1 26.64 -11.10 -14.34
C MET A 1 27.63 -12.17 -13.87
N ARG A 2 27.86 -13.28 -14.62
CA ARG A 2 28.77 -14.37 -14.17
C ARG A 2 30.18 -13.92 -13.76
N GLN A 3 30.82 -13.04 -14.53
CA GLN A 3 32.18 -12.53 -14.22
C GLN A 3 32.23 -11.54 -13.04
N LEU A 4 31.13 -10.84 -12.72
CA LEU A 4 31.08 -9.90 -11.59
C LEU A 4 30.87 -10.62 -10.26
N LEU A 5 30.10 -11.71 -10.25
CA LEU A 5 29.82 -12.47 -9.03
C LEU A 5 31.01 -13.35 -8.63
N SER A 6 31.77 -13.89 -9.59
CA SER A 6 32.87 -14.83 -9.33
C SER A 6 34.06 -14.25 -8.56
N ALA A 7 34.13 -12.93 -8.37
CA ALA A 7 35.19 -12.26 -7.59
C ALA A 7 34.84 -12.10 -6.10
N LEU A 8 33.58 -12.32 -5.71
CA LEU A 8 33.08 -12.16 -4.33
C LEU A 8 32.97 -13.51 -3.63
N SER A 9 33.10 -13.50 -2.30
CA SER A 9 32.89 -14.70 -1.50
C SER A 9 31.45 -15.22 -1.62
N ILE A 10 31.21 -16.53 -1.50
CA ILE A 10 29.87 -17.15 -1.52
C ILE A 10 28.98 -16.48 -0.47
N LYS A 11 29.53 -16.20 0.72
CA LYS A 11 28.81 -15.47 1.76
C LYS A 11 28.32 -14.12 1.26
N GLN A 12 29.14 -13.34 0.56
CA GLN A 12 28.74 -12.05 -0.02
C GLN A 12 27.77 -12.22 -1.20
N GLN A 13 27.97 -13.23 -2.05
CA GLN A 13 27.06 -13.55 -3.15
C GLN A 13 25.64 -13.86 -2.67
N VAL A 14 25.48 -14.50 -1.50
CA VAL A 14 24.18 -14.81 -0.92
C VAL A 14 23.64 -13.66 -0.06
N LEU A 15 24.46 -13.13 0.87
CA LEU A 15 24.01 -12.16 1.86
C LEU A 15 23.59 -10.83 1.23
N THR A 16 24.35 -10.31 0.26
CA THR A 16 24.07 -9.02 -0.36
C THR A 16 22.70 -8.95 -1.03
N PRO A 17 22.34 -9.86 -1.95
CA PRO A 17 21.00 -9.86 -2.54
C PRO A 17 19.90 -10.15 -1.54
N VAL A 18 20.11 -11.03 -0.54
CA VAL A 18 19.10 -11.29 0.51
C VAL A 18 18.82 -10.03 1.32
N VAL A 19 19.87 -9.37 1.83
CA VAL A 19 19.72 -8.10 2.57
C VAL A 19 19.07 -7.03 1.70
N PHE A 20 19.46 -6.93 0.43
CA PHE A 20 18.84 -6.00 -0.51
C PHE A 20 17.34 -6.29 -0.72
N THR A 21 16.94 -7.55 -0.88
CA THR A 21 15.52 -7.93 -1.00
C THR A 21 14.73 -7.66 0.28
N ILE A 22 15.33 -7.88 1.46
CA ILE A 22 14.71 -7.56 2.74
C ILE A 22 14.50 -6.05 2.87
N ILE A 23 15.51 -5.25 2.52
CA ILE A 23 15.40 -3.78 2.55
C ILE A 23 14.28 -3.32 1.59
N LEU A 24 14.24 -3.85 0.36
CA LEU A 24 13.17 -3.53 -0.59
C LEU A 24 11.79 -3.93 -0.08
N LEU A 25 11.66 -5.10 0.55
CA LEU A 25 10.40 -5.54 1.16
C LEU A 25 9.98 -4.63 2.30
N VAL A 26 10.89 -4.26 3.19
CA VAL A 26 10.61 -3.35 4.31
C VAL A 26 10.17 -1.99 3.77
N ILE A 27 10.93 -1.40 2.84
CA ILE A 27 10.56 -0.11 2.22
C ILE A 27 9.20 -0.20 1.52
N GLY A 28 8.96 -1.27 0.76
CA GLY A 28 7.70 -1.49 0.06
C GLY A 28 6.51 -1.64 1.01
N LEU A 29 6.66 -2.44 2.07
CA LEU A 29 5.64 -2.63 3.10
C LEU A 29 5.38 -1.32 3.88
N THR A 30 6.42 -0.63 4.33
CA THR A 30 6.29 0.64 5.05
C THR A 30 5.60 1.69 4.19
N THR A 31 5.96 1.81 2.92
CA THR A 31 5.32 2.75 1.98
C THR A 31 3.87 2.36 1.72
N GLY A 32 3.59 1.06 1.55
CA GLY A 32 2.24 0.54 1.34
C GLY A 32 1.32 0.80 2.53
N ILE A 33 1.80 0.50 3.75
CA ILE A 33 1.08 0.74 5.00
C ILE A 33 0.82 2.24 5.19
N SER A 34 1.83 3.10 5.01
CA SER A 34 1.67 4.55 5.13
C SER A 34 0.67 5.12 4.12
N LYS A 35 0.70 4.67 2.87
CA LYS A 35 -0.30 5.08 1.86
C LYS A 35 -1.71 4.61 2.22
N LEU A 36 -1.83 3.41 2.77
CA LEU A 36 -3.10 2.86 3.22
C LEU A 36 -3.65 3.65 4.42
N GLU A 37 -2.80 3.98 5.38
CA GLU A 37 -3.13 4.81 6.56
C GLU A 37 -3.62 6.21 6.12
N HIS A 38 -2.88 6.89 5.25
CA HIS A 38 -3.32 8.18 4.69
C HIS A 38 -4.63 8.09 3.92
N ALA A 39 -4.85 7.00 3.18
CA ALA A 39 -6.13 6.76 2.49
C ALA A 39 -7.27 6.57 3.50
N PHE A 40 -7.05 5.82 4.57
CA PHE A 40 -8.02 5.62 5.66
C PHE A 40 -8.33 6.92 6.41
N ASP A 41 -7.31 7.70 6.76
CA ASP A 41 -7.47 8.97 7.46
C ASP A 41 -8.26 9.97 6.62
N LYS A 42 -7.94 10.06 5.32
CA LYS A 42 -8.65 10.94 4.40
C LYS A 42 -10.13 10.55 4.28
N VAL A 43 -10.43 9.24 4.16
CA VAL A 43 -11.81 8.75 4.11
C VAL A 43 -12.54 9.04 5.43
N THR A 44 -11.90 8.78 6.57
CA THR A 44 -12.50 8.95 7.90
C THR A 44 -12.79 10.43 8.18
N SER A 45 -11.81 11.31 7.94
CA SER A 45 -11.96 12.74 8.13
C SER A 45 -12.99 13.35 7.18
N SER A 46 -12.96 12.97 5.90
CA SER A 46 -13.96 13.39 4.91
C SER A 46 -15.36 12.92 5.33
N THR A 47 -15.53 11.66 5.71
CA THR A 47 -16.82 11.10 6.15
C THR A 47 -17.36 11.81 7.39
N ASN A 48 -16.51 12.05 8.41
CA ASN A 48 -16.92 12.77 9.61
C ASN A 48 -17.35 14.20 9.30
N ASN A 49 -16.60 14.92 8.46
CA ASN A 49 -16.99 16.26 8.04
C ASN A 49 -18.33 16.23 7.29
N LEU A 50 -18.56 15.27 6.38
CA LEU A 50 -19.83 15.16 5.66
C LEU A 50 -21.01 14.88 6.60
N ILE A 51 -20.82 14.07 7.65
CA ILE A 51 -21.85 13.80 8.67
C ILE A 51 -22.22 15.08 9.41
N VAL A 52 -21.23 15.86 9.87
CA VAL A 52 -21.47 17.13 10.58
C VAL A 52 -22.31 18.08 9.74
N HIS A 53 -21.93 18.32 8.48
CA HIS A 53 -22.68 19.25 7.61
C HIS A 53 -24.11 18.76 7.30
N LYS A 54 -24.35 17.43 7.31
CA LYS A 54 -25.69 16.86 7.15
C LYS A 54 -26.57 17.08 8.38
N GLU A 55 -26.01 16.96 9.58
CA GLU A 55 -26.71 17.28 10.83
C GLU A 55 -27.03 18.78 10.94
N GLU A 56 -26.08 19.63 10.55
CA GLU A 56 -26.28 21.07 10.44
C GLU A 56 -27.40 21.41 9.45
N LEU A 57 -27.39 20.80 8.25
CA LEU A 57 -28.46 20.98 7.27
C LEU A 57 -29.82 20.54 7.81
N SER A 58 -29.89 19.38 8.47
CA SER A 58 -31.13 18.90 9.10
C SER A 58 -31.65 19.91 10.13
N SER A 59 -30.74 20.48 10.93
CA SER A 59 -31.09 21.50 11.93
C SER A 59 -31.61 22.78 11.28
N ILE A 60 -31.03 23.21 10.14
CA ILE A 60 -31.53 24.35 9.36
C ILE A 60 -32.93 24.06 8.83
N VAL A 61 -33.17 22.87 8.29
CA VAL A 61 -34.49 22.44 7.81
C VAL A 61 -35.52 22.51 8.94
N ASP A 62 -35.22 21.90 10.09
CA ASP A 62 -36.11 21.88 11.26
C ASP A 62 -36.42 23.29 11.76
N ASN A 63 -35.39 24.15 11.86
CA ASN A 63 -35.56 25.55 12.24
C ASN A 63 -36.41 26.32 11.22
N THR A 64 -36.22 26.06 9.93
CA THR A 64 -36.97 26.72 8.84
C THR A 64 -38.46 26.39 8.93
N TYR A 65 -38.79 25.11 9.12
CA TYR A 65 -40.18 24.70 9.31
C TYR A 65 -40.75 25.20 10.64
N ALA A 66 -39.98 25.18 11.73
CA ALA A 66 -40.42 25.72 13.02
C ALA A 66 -40.75 27.21 12.93
N MET A 67 -39.92 28.02 12.25
CA MET A 67 -40.19 29.44 11.99
C MET A 67 -41.50 29.62 11.20
N ARG A 68 -41.74 28.80 10.17
CA ARG A 68 -42.99 28.83 9.38
C ARG A 68 -44.20 28.46 10.21
N ILE A 69 -44.10 27.39 11.00
CA ILE A 69 -45.18 26.91 11.87
C ILE A 69 -45.54 27.99 12.91
N LYS A 70 -44.53 28.56 13.59
CA LYS A 70 -44.75 29.63 14.58
C LYS A 70 -45.44 30.84 13.94
N ALA A 71 -44.97 31.27 12.78
CA ALA A 71 -45.57 32.34 12.00
C ALA A 71 -47.04 32.06 11.62
N ILE A 72 -47.35 30.84 11.18
CA ILE A 72 -48.73 30.44 10.83
C ILE A 72 -49.63 30.49 12.06
N TYR A 73 -49.19 29.97 13.21
CA TYR A 73 -49.97 30.03 14.45
C TYR A 73 -50.22 31.48 14.91
N SER A 74 -49.24 32.37 14.77
CA SER A 74 -49.39 33.81 15.08
C SER A 74 -50.45 34.51 14.22
N LEU A 75 -50.85 33.95 13.07
CA LEU A 75 -51.96 34.47 12.26
C LEU A 75 -53.31 34.35 12.97
N PHE A 76 -53.44 33.38 13.87
CA PHE A 76 -54.68 33.00 14.53
C PHE A 76 -54.64 33.22 16.05
N ARG A 77 -53.46 33.23 16.66
CA ARG A 77 -53.30 33.28 18.13
C ARG A 77 -52.43 34.47 18.54
N ALA A 78 -53.01 35.39 19.31
CA ALA A 78 -52.31 36.56 19.81
C ALA A 78 -51.13 36.22 20.74
N ASP A 79 -51.23 35.14 21.53
CA ASP A 79 -50.15 34.70 22.42
C ASP A 79 -48.90 34.23 21.64
N ASP A 80 -49.10 33.57 20.49
CA ASP A 80 -47.98 33.17 19.63
C ASP A 80 -47.30 34.38 18.99
N LEU A 81 -48.05 35.44 18.67
CA LEU A 81 -47.49 36.68 18.12
C LEU A 81 -46.54 37.38 19.10
N LYS A 82 -46.82 37.32 20.41
CA LYS A 82 -45.98 37.97 21.45
C LYS A 82 -44.53 37.50 21.41
N THR A 83 -44.31 36.23 21.08
CA THR A 83 -42.99 35.58 21.07
C THR A 83 -42.43 35.37 19.66
N LEU A 84 -43.20 35.69 18.61
CA LEU A 84 -42.86 35.39 17.22
C LEU A 84 -41.50 35.95 16.80
N ASN A 85 -41.30 37.26 16.96
CA ASN A 85 -40.07 37.92 16.50
C ASN A 85 -38.82 37.44 17.26
N GLN A 86 -38.97 37.07 18.52
CA GLN A 86 -37.89 36.52 19.32
C GLN A 86 -37.52 35.11 18.85
N ASP A 87 -38.52 34.24 18.65
CA ASP A 87 -38.30 32.85 18.19
C ASP A 87 -37.66 32.83 16.79
N LEU A 88 -38.17 33.66 15.87
CA LEU A 88 -37.59 33.79 14.52
C LEU A 88 -36.15 34.30 14.58
N ALA A 89 -35.85 35.33 15.38
CA ALA A 89 -34.50 35.86 15.50
C ALA A 89 -33.52 34.82 16.07
N GLN A 90 -33.94 34.06 17.08
CA GLN A 90 -33.11 33.01 17.68
C GLN A 90 -32.77 31.93 16.64
N ARG A 91 -33.77 31.43 15.91
CA ARG A 91 -33.58 30.38 14.90
C ARG A 91 -32.82 30.88 13.69
N GLN A 92 -33.04 32.12 13.28
CA GLN A 92 -32.26 32.79 12.23
C GLN A 92 -30.77 32.81 12.60
N ASN A 93 -30.43 33.24 13.82
CA ASN A 93 -29.04 33.26 14.29
C ASN A 93 -28.41 31.86 14.32
N GLN A 94 -29.16 30.84 14.78
CA GLN A 94 -28.68 29.44 14.74
C GLN A 94 -28.43 28.97 13.31
N ASN A 95 -29.36 29.25 12.40
CA ASN A 95 -29.22 28.92 10.99
C ASN A 95 -28.03 29.64 10.36
N GLU A 96 -27.75 30.90 10.72
CA GLU A 96 -26.58 31.61 10.23
C GLU A 96 -25.26 30.94 10.62
N LEU A 97 -25.16 30.42 11.85
CA LEU A 97 -23.98 29.67 12.30
C LEU A 97 -23.77 28.41 11.46
N PHE A 98 -24.82 27.60 11.27
CA PHE A 98 -24.75 26.40 10.45
C PHE A 98 -24.46 26.71 8.97
N LEU A 99 -25.09 27.74 8.42
CA LEU A 99 -24.85 28.18 7.04
C LEU A 99 -23.42 28.69 6.85
N ASN A 100 -22.80 29.32 7.85
CA ASN A 100 -21.39 29.71 7.80
C ASN A 100 -20.45 28.49 7.78
N SER A 101 -20.77 27.45 8.55
CA SER A 101 -20.05 26.18 8.55
C SER A 101 -20.14 25.51 7.17
N ILE A 102 -21.36 25.30 6.67
CA ILE A 102 -21.62 24.69 5.36
C ILE A 102 -20.98 25.47 4.20
N SER A 103 -20.87 26.81 4.29
CA SER A 103 -20.25 27.62 3.25
C SER A 103 -18.76 27.35 3.01
N GLN A 104 -18.10 26.60 3.89
CA GLN A 104 -16.71 26.17 3.69
C GLN A 104 -16.59 25.02 2.66
N LEU A 105 -17.69 24.37 2.29
CA LEU A 105 -17.68 23.37 1.22
C LEU A 105 -17.61 24.05 -0.14
N SER A 106 -16.63 23.63 -0.95
CA SER A 106 -16.49 24.12 -2.32
C SER A 106 -17.72 23.80 -3.16
N GLY A 107 -18.27 24.81 -3.85
CA GLY A 107 -19.35 24.65 -4.81
C GLY A 107 -20.76 24.70 -4.21
N ILE A 108 -20.93 25.12 -2.95
CA ILE A 108 -22.22 25.32 -2.27
C ILE A 108 -22.51 26.78 -1.89
N GLU A 109 -21.56 27.68 -2.17
CA GLU A 109 -21.54 29.05 -1.66
C GLU A 109 -22.75 29.87 -2.13
N ASP A 110 -23.15 29.68 -3.40
CA ASP A 110 -24.29 30.37 -4.00
C ASP A 110 -25.62 29.91 -3.38
N ASP A 111 -25.78 28.61 -3.12
CA ASP A 111 -26.98 28.03 -2.49
C ASP A 111 -27.10 28.50 -1.03
N VAL A 112 -25.98 28.53 -0.29
CA VAL A 112 -25.94 29.10 1.06
C VAL A 112 -26.34 30.58 1.05
N LYS A 113 -25.80 31.36 0.10
CA LYS A 113 -26.13 32.79 -0.05
C LYS A 113 -27.61 32.99 -0.40
N ALA A 114 -28.17 32.15 -1.27
CA ALA A 114 -29.59 32.17 -1.61
C ALA A 114 -30.47 31.87 -0.39
N MET A 115 -30.11 30.86 0.41
CA MET A 115 -30.83 30.52 1.64
C MET A 115 -30.78 31.66 2.66
N LYS A 116 -29.60 32.24 2.91
CA LYS A 116 -29.47 33.42 3.80
C LYS A 116 -30.34 34.57 3.34
N LYS A 117 -30.33 34.88 2.03
CA LYS A 117 -31.13 35.97 1.45
C LYS A 117 -32.63 35.72 1.66
N ALA A 118 -33.11 34.53 1.36
CA ALA A 118 -34.53 34.18 1.48
C ALA A 118 -34.99 34.18 2.95
N MET A 119 -34.19 33.61 3.85
CA MET A 119 -34.44 33.62 5.29
C MET A 119 -34.49 35.04 5.86
N ASN A 120 -33.51 35.88 5.54
CA ASN A 120 -33.46 37.26 6.03
C ASN A 120 -34.66 38.06 5.52
N HIS A 121 -35.00 37.93 4.23
CA HIS A 121 -36.18 38.56 3.67
C HIS A 121 -37.47 38.13 4.39
N TYR A 122 -37.62 36.83 4.67
CA TYR A 122 -38.78 36.30 5.39
C TYR A 122 -38.89 36.85 6.81
N VAL A 123 -37.79 36.84 7.58
CA VAL A 123 -37.77 37.34 8.97
C VAL A 123 -38.01 38.85 9.01
N ASP A 124 -37.38 39.62 8.12
CA ASP A 124 -37.55 41.07 8.04
C ASP A 124 -39.00 41.44 7.65
N PHE A 125 -39.58 40.74 6.67
CA PHE A 125 -40.98 40.93 6.29
C PHE A 125 -41.93 40.58 7.45
N THR A 126 -41.63 39.51 8.20
CA THR A 126 -42.39 39.12 9.39
C THR A 126 -42.38 40.23 10.43
N ARG A 127 -41.20 40.76 10.75
CA ARG A 127 -41.00 41.77 11.79
C ARG A 127 -41.60 43.12 11.41
N ASN A 128 -41.30 43.59 10.20
CA ASN A 128 -41.56 44.98 9.80
C ASN A 128 -42.93 45.17 9.17
N THR A 129 -43.52 44.12 8.59
CA THR A 129 -44.82 44.23 7.89
C THR A 129 -45.90 43.38 8.58
N MET A 130 -45.65 42.08 8.75
CA MET A 130 -46.70 41.19 9.27
C MET A 130 -47.00 41.38 10.75
N THR A 131 -45.99 41.61 11.60
CA THR A 131 -46.20 41.77 13.04
C THR A 131 -47.13 42.95 13.36
N PRO A 132 -46.90 44.18 12.84
CA PRO A 132 -47.81 45.29 13.08
C PRO A 132 -49.25 45.00 12.61
N LEU A 133 -49.41 44.45 11.41
CA LEU A 133 -50.73 44.09 10.88
C LEU A 133 -51.45 43.06 11.75
N LEU A 134 -50.73 42.06 12.26
CA LEU A 134 -51.31 41.06 13.17
C LEU A 134 -51.62 41.63 14.54
N GLN A 135 -50.82 42.57 15.05
CA GLN A 135 -51.13 43.27 16.31
C GLN A 135 -52.43 44.07 16.18
N THR A 136 -52.61 44.80 15.07
CA THR A 136 -53.87 45.48 14.76
C THR A 136 -55.02 44.49 14.65
N LYS A 137 -54.84 43.38 13.91
CA LYS A 137 -55.88 42.36 13.74
C LYS A 137 -56.35 41.74 15.06
N HIS A 138 -55.42 41.46 15.98
CA HIS A 138 -55.74 40.78 17.26
C HIS A 138 -56.26 41.73 18.34
N ASN A 139 -55.85 43.00 18.33
CA ASN A 139 -56.13 43.94 19.43
C ASN A 139 -57.17 45.01 19.07
N ALA A 140 -57.40 45.31 17.79
CA ALA A 140 -58.29 46.40 17.41
C ALA A 140 -59.76 45.99 17.54
N SER A 141 -60.53 46.80 18.27
CA SER A 141 -62.00 46.65 18.33
C SER A 141 -62.67 47.00 17.00
N TYR A 142 -62.01 47.82 16.16
CA TYR A 142 -62.43 48.19 14.81
C TYR A 142 -61.22 48.24 13.88
N ALA A 143 -61.32 47.62 12.71
CA ALA A 143 -60.24 47.63 11.71
C ALA A 143 -60.15 49.02 11.02
N PRO A 144 -58.93 49.55 10.78
CA PRO A 144 -58.75 50.77 10.00
C PRO A 144 -59.37 50.67 8.59
N PRO A 145 -59.76 51.80 7.96
CA PRO A 145 -60.15 51.80 6.56
C PRO A 145 -59.08 51.14 5.67
N ASN A 146 -59.49 50.29 4.72
CA ASN A 146 -58.63 49.52 3.80
C ASN A 146 -57.74 48.44 4.44
N PHE A 147 -57.86 48.18 5.74
CA PHE A 147 -57.03 47.17 6.43
C PHE A 147 -57.10 45.79 5.77
N ASP A 148 -58.29 45.33 5.36
CA ASP A 148 -58.44 44.01 4.73
C ASP A 148 -57.66 43.90 3.41
N GLN A 149 -57.63 44.98 2.61
CA GLN A 149 -56.87 45.00 1.36
C GLN A 149 -55.36 44.96 1.62
N GLU A 150 -54.89 45.81 2.55
CA GLU A 150 -53.47 45.84 2.95
C GLU A 150 -53.02 44.50 3.53
N TYR A 151 -53.82 43.93 4.44
CA TYR A 151 -53.57 42.65 5.07
C TYR A 151 -53.52 41.51 4.04
N ASN A 152 -54.47 41.46 3.11
CA ASN A 152 -54.51 40.42 2.08
C ASN A 152 -53.30 40.52 1.13
N ASN A 153 -52.91 41.73 0.74
CA ASN A 153 -51.72 41.97 -0.09
C ASN A 153 -50.44 41.55 0.64
N ALA A 154 -50.29 41.97 1.91
CA ALA A 154 -49.16 41.59 2.74
C ALA A 154 -49.12 40.07 2.97
N MET A 155 -50.27 39.42 3.15
CA MET A 155 -50.36 37.97 3.31
C MET A 155 -49.91 37.20 2.07
N ALA A 156 -50.27 37.67 0.87
CA ALA A 156 -49.81 37.07 -0.37
C ALA A 156 -48.29 37.14 -0.51
N ALA A 157 -47.71 38.33 -0.26
CA ALA A 157 -46.26 38.53 -0.25
C ALA A 157 -45.58 37.69 0.85
N TYR A 158 -46.21 37.56 2.02
CA TYR A 158 -45.68 36.77 3.13
C TYR A 158 -45.62 35.27 2.82
N ARG A 159 -46.65 34.74 2.15
CA ARG A 159 -46.64 33.35 1.67
C ARG A 159 -45.51 33.16 0.67
N ALA A 160 -45.39 34.03 -0.33
CA ALA A 160 -44.32 33.97 -1.32
C ALA A 160 -42.92 34.04 -0.71
N ALA A 161 -42.68 34.91 0.28
CA ALA A 161 -41.41 35.00 0.99
C ALA A 161 -41.08 33.70 1.73
N GLY A 162 -42.08 33.08 2.38
CA GLY A 162 -41.90 31.82 3.05
C GLY A 162 -41.67 30.64 2.09
N ASP A 163 -42.36 30.62 0.95
CA ASP A 163 -42.18 29.61 -0.08
C ASP A 163 -40.78 29.72 -0.70
N ALA A 164 -40.30 30.94 -0.95
CA ALA A 164 -38.93 31.18 -1.40
C ALA A 164 -37.88 30.68 -0.39
N MET A 165 -38.13 30.84 0.92
CA MET A 165 -37.27 30.29 1.97
C MET A 165 -37.27 28.75 1.97
N ILE A 166 -38.44 28.10 1.82
CA ILE A 166 -38.53 26.65 1.71
C ILE A 166 -37.82 26.12 0.46
N SER A 167 -38.03 26.76 -0.69
CA SER A 167 -37.32 26.39 -1.93
C SER A 167 -35.82 26.57 -1.81
N ALA A 168 -35.35 27.61 -1.12
CA ALA A 168 -33.92 27.83 -0.94
C ALA A 168 -33.25 26.76 -0.05
N ILE A 169 -33.91 26.31 1.03
CA ILE A 169 -33.37 25.20 1.85
C ILE A 169 -33.44 23.86 1.13
N ASP A 170 -34.47 23.63 0.31
CA ASP A 170 -34.57 22.41 -0.50
C ASP A 170 -33.47 22.33 -1.55
N ASN A 171 -33.22 23.43 -2.29
CA ASN A 171 -32.11 23.51 -3.24
C ASN A 171 -30.75 23.29 -2.56
N LEU A 172 -30.52 23.95 -1.42
CA LEU A 172 -29.31 23.76 -0.62
C LEU A 172 -29.14 22.29 -0.18
N SER A 173 -30.24 21.66 0.25
CA SER A 173 -30.26 20.25 0.66
C SER A 173 -29.92 19.32 -0.49
N GLN A 174 -30.54 19.51 -1.66
CA GLN A 174 -30.25 18.73 -2.86
C GLN A 174 -28.79 18.90 -3.29
N LYS A 175 -28.28 20.14 -3.30
CA LYS A 175 -26.89 20.44 -3.66
C LYS A 175 -25.90 19.78 -2.70
N LEU A 176 -26.14 19.87 -1.39
CA LEU A 176 -25.28 19.23 -0.39
C LEU A 176 -25.26 17.72 -0.59
N ASN A 177 -26.43 17.09 -0.79
CA ASN A 177 -26.51 15.65 -1.04
C ASN A 177 -25.75 15.21 -2.30
N LEU A 178 -25.75 16.03 -3.36
CA LEU A 178 -24.96 15.77 -4.56
C LEU A 178 -23.45 15.83 -4.28
N ILE A 179 -22.99 16.87 -3.58
CA ILE A 179 -21.58 17.03 -3.21
C ILE A 179 -21.13 15.85 -2.33
N VAL A 180 -21.92 15.53 -1.31
CA VAL A 180 -21.66 14.40 -0.39
C VAL A 180 -21.56 13.08 -1.16
N SER A 181 -22.48 12.83 -2.10
CA SER A 181 -22.48 11.57 -2.87
C SER A 181 -21.27 11.47 -3.80
N GLN A 182 -20.87 12.58 -4.43
CA GLN A 182 -19.68 12.62 -5.28
C GLN A 182 -18.39 12.41 -4.50
N GLU A 183 -18.27 13.05 -3.32
CA GLU A 183 -17.11 12.90 -2.43
C GLU A 183 -16.94 11.44 -1.98
N VAL A 184 -18.04 10.77 -1.59
CA VAL A 184 -18.04 9.36 -1.20
C VAL A 184 -17.63 8.46 -2.37
N GLU A 185 -18.14 8.70 -3.58
CA GLU A 185 -17.79 7.90 -4.76
C GLU A 185 -16.31 8.07 -5.17
N LEU A 186 -15.81 9.31 -5.16
CA LEU A 186 -14.40 9.62 -5.46
C LEU A 186 -13.47 8.96 -4.45
N ASN A 187 -13.80 9.07 -3.16
CA ASN A 187 -13.05 8.43 -2.08
C ASN A 187 -13.05 6.89 -2.21
N GLY A 188 -14.18 6.29 -2.59
CA GLY A 188 -14.27 4.85 -2.87
C GLY A 188 -13.34 4.40 -4.02
N LYS A 189 -13.32 5.16 -5.12
CA LYS A 189 -12.43 4.88 -6.28
C LYS A 189 -10.95 5.01 -5.92
N MET A 190 -10.58 6.03 -5.14
CA MET A 190 -9.20 6.22 -4.65
C MET A 190 -8.72 5.03 -3.80
N HIS A 191 -9.61 4.41 -3.02
CA HIS A 191 -9.27 3.25 -2.19
C HIS A 191 -8.87 2.03 -3.04
N SER A 192 -9.65 1.70 -4.08
CA SER A 192 -9.35 0.57 -4.97
C SER A 192 -8.06 0.76 -5.77
N SER A 193 -7.80 1.97 -6.28
CA SER A 193 -6.57 2.24 -7.04
C SER A 193 -5.31 2.16 -6.19
N THR A 194 -5.35 2.65 -4.95
CA THR A 194 -4.20 2.62 -4.03
C THR A 194 -3.85 1.20 -3.60
N LEU A 195 -4.87 0.36 -3.34
CA LEU A 195 -4.70 -1.05 -3.04
C LEU A 195 -4.12 -1.82 -4.25
N ASN A 196 -4.66 -1.62 -5.45
CA ASN A 196 -4.15 -2.29 -6.65
C ASN A 196 -2.69 -1.92 -6.95
N LEU A 197 -2.32 -0.65 -6.84
CA LEU A 197 -0.94 -0.21 -7.03
C LEU A 197 0.01 -0.89 -6.02
N SER A 198 -0.42 -0.99 -4.75
CA SER A 198 0.35 -1.64 -3.68
C SER A 198 0.53 -3.14 -3.93
N ILE A 199 -0.52 -3.83 -4.39
CA ILE A 199 -0.48 -5.25 -4.77
C ILE A 199 0.48 -5.47 -5.94
N VAL A 200 0.40 -4.64 -6.98
CA VAL A 200 1.29 -4.71 -8.16
C VAL A 200 2.74 -4.46 -7.76
N ALA A 201 3.00 -3.45 -6.91
CA ALA A 201 4.35 -3.16 -6.42
C ALA A 201 4.93 -4.35 -5.62
N LEU A 202 4.13 -4.94 -4.73
CA LEU A 202 4.54 -6.12 -3.97
C LEU A 202 4.82 -7.32 -4.89
N ALA A 203 3.95 -7.56 -5.89
CA ALA A 203 4.15 -8.62 -6.87
C ALA A 203 5.47 -8.46 -7.64
N ILE A 204 5.80 -7.23 -8.07
CA ILE A 204 7.08 -6.94 -8.75
C ILE A 204 8.27 -7.25 -7.84
N ILE A 205 8.22 -6.86 -6.56
CA ILE A 205 9.29 -7.15 -5.59
C ILE A 205 9.46 -8.67 -5.42
N LEU A 206 8.37 -9.43 -5.29
CA LEU A 206 8.40 -10.89 -5.14
C LEU A 206 8.93 -11.60 -6.39
N ILE A 207 8.55 -11.14 -7.58
CA ILE A 207 9.08 -11.65 -8.84
C ILE A 207 10.59 -11.38 -8.93
N ALA A 208 11.02 -10.14 -8.63
CA ALA A 208 12.44 -9.80 -8.63
C ALA A 208 13.25 -10.65 -7.64
N ALA A 209 12.73 -10.86 -6.42
CA ALA A 209 13.36 -11.71 -5.42
C ALA A 209 13.47 -13.17 -5.91
N SER A 210 12.42 -13.70 -6.53
CA SER A 210 12.39 -15.06 -7.09
C SER A 210 13.42 -15.25 -8.19
N VAL A 211 13.53 -14.28 -9.11
CA VAL A 211 14.52 -14.30 -10.20
C VAL A 211 15.94 -14.25 -9.65
N ILE A 212 16.21 -13.39 -8.66
CA ILE A 212 17.53 -13.30 -8.01
C ILE A 212 17.88 -14.61 -7.31
N SER A 213 16.96 -15.20 -6.54
CA SER A 213 17.16 -16.49 -5.88
C SER A 213 17.46 -17.61 -6.89
N TRP A 214 16.74 -17.65 -8.02
CA TRP A 214 16.97 -18.64 -9.06
C TRP A 214 18.36 -18.49 -9.73
N LEU A 215 18.80 -17.26 -9.99
CA LEU A 215 20.13 -16.98 -10.55
C LEU A 215 21.25 -17.39 -9.59
N LEU A 216 21.11 -17.11 -8.29
CA LEU A 216 22.07 -17.50 -7.25
C LEU A 216 22.15 -19.01 -7.09
N ALA A 217 21.00 -19.68 -7.06
CA ALA A 217 20.96 -21.15 -7.00
C ALA A 217 21.75 -21.77 -8.15
N ASN A 218 21.58 -21.28 -9.38
CA ASN A 218 22.36 -21.77 -10.52
C ASN A 218 23.85 -21.41 -10.46
N ALA A 219 24.22 -20.24 -9.92
CA ALA A 219 25.61 -19.81 -9.81
C ALA A 219 26.42 -20.64 -8.79
N ILE A 220 25.77 -21.13 -7.73
CA ILE A 220 26.43 -21.89 -6.65
C ILE A 220 26.28 -23.40 -6.84
N VAL A 221 25.07 -23.88 -7.13
CA VAL A 221 24.79 -25.33 -7.19
C VAL A 221 25.45 -25.99 -8.40
N SER A 222 25.54 -25.30 -9.54
CA SER A 222 26.13 -25.89 -10.74
C SER A 222 27.63 -26.20 -10.60
N PRO A 223 28.49 -25.28 -10.12
CA PRO A 223 29.90 -25.58 -9.88
C PRO A 223 30.12 -26.69 -8.84
N ILE A 224 29.34 -26.70 -7.75
CA ILE A 224 29.42 -27.76 -6.73
C ILE A 224 29.08 -29.13 -7.32
N ARG A 225 28.05 -29.22 -8.18
CA ARG A 225 27.72 -30.48 -8.88
C ARG A 225 28.84 -30.96 -9.81
N ARG A 226 29.54 -30.05 -10.49
CA ARG A 226 30.70 -30.40 -11.34
C ARG A 226 31.88 -30.90 -10.52
N LEU A 227 32.16 -30.26 -9.39
CA LEU A 227 33.16 -30.73 -8.42
C LEU A 227 32.83 -32.13 -7.90
N GLN A 228 31.57 -32.35 -7.53
CA GLN A 228 31.10 -33.67 -7.09
C GLN A 228 31.28 -34.74 -8.18
N GLN A 229 31.03 -34.41 -9.45
CA GLN A 229 31.27 -35.32 -10.57
C GLN A 229 32.76 -35.62 -10.76
N THR A 230 33.62 -34.60 -10.66
CA THR A 230 35.08 -34.77 -10.75
C THR A 230 35.59 -35.72 -9.68
N MET A 231 35.20 -35.50 -8.42
CA MET A 231 35.58 -36.38 -7.32
C MET A 231 35.03 -37.80 -7.45
N LYS A 232 33.86 -37.98 -8.07
CA LYS A 232 33.34 -39.32 -8.39
C LYS A 232 34.22 -40.06 -9.39
N GLU A 233 34.80 -39.36 -10.37
CA GLU A 233 35.74 -39.98 -11.33
C GLU A 233 37.08 -40.32 -10.66
N VAL A 234 37.59 -39.43 -9.80
CA VAL A 234 38.78 -39.71 -8.98
C VAL A 234 38.55 -40.96 -8.11
N ALA A 235 37.39 -41.09 -7.47
CA ALA A 235 37.03 -42.25 -6.65
C ALA A 235 36.95 -43.56 -7.44
N LYS A 236 36.71 -43.50 -8.75
CA LYS A 236 36.77 -44.67 -9.66
C LYS A 236 38.20 -45.01 -10.11
N GLY A 237 39.20 -44.25 -9.64
CA GLY A 237 40.60 -44.40 -10.04
C GLY A 237 40.99 -43.61 -11.30
N ASN A 238 40.07 -42.83 -11.90
CA ASN A 238 40.42 -41.97 -13.01
C ASN A 238 41.09 -40.70 -12.49
N LEU A 239 42.43 -40.73 -12.42
CA LEU A 239 43.20 -39.59 -11.98
C LEU A 239 43.41 -38.55 -13.09
N GLN A 240 43.02 -38.77 -14.35
CA GLN A 240 43.28 -37.83 -15.45
C GLN A 240 42.30 -36.64 -15.50
N VAL A 241 41.25 -36.66 -14.68
CA VAL A 241 40.29 -35.55 -14.57
C VAL A 241 40.86 -34.34 -13.84
N GLU A 242 40.24 -33.18 -14.04
CA GLU A 242 40.58 -31.91 -13.40
C GLU A 242 39.29 -31.14 -13.07
N ALA A 243 39.26 -30.50 -11.91
CA ALA A 243 38.17 -29.63 -11.51
C ALA A 243 38.35 -28.24 -12.13
N GLU A 244 37.26 -27.69 -12.67
CA GLU A 244 37.27 -26.37 -13.33
C GLU A 244 37.40 -25.24 -12.30
N GLU A 245 38.57 -24.59 -12.23
CA GLU A 245 38.84 -23.45 -11.35
C GLU A 245 38.27 -22.15 -11.94
N VAL A 246 36.97 -21.92 -11.78
CA VAL A 246 36.31 -20.70 -12.27
C VAL A 246 36.05 -19.73 -11.13
N GLY A 247 36.69 -18.56 -11.16
CA GLY A 247 36.46 -17.47 -10.21
C GLY A 247 37.52 -17.35 -9.12
N LYS A 248 37.18 -16.66 -8.04
CA LYS A 248 38.04 -16.41 -6.87
C LYS A 248 37.30 -16.65 -5.55
N ASN A 249 36.20 -17.40 -5.58
CA ASN A 249 35.38 -17.66 -4.41
C ASN A 249 35.76 -18.99 -3.74
N GLU A 250 35.07 -19.33 -2.66
CA GLU A 250 35.31 -20.54 -1.88
C GLU A 250 35.08 -21.82 -2.70
N VAL A 251 34.25 -21.79 -3.76
CA VAL A 251 34.12 -22.95 -4.68
C VAL A 251 35.35 -23.09 -5.58
N SER A 252 35.91 -21.97 -6.06
CA SER A 252 37.15 -21.98 -6.84
C SER A 252 38.33 -22.48 -6.00
N GLN A 253 38.41 -22.05 -4.73
CA GLN A 253 39.42 -22.56 -3.79
C GLN A 253 39.26 -24.07 -3.55
N LEU A 254 38.03 -24.56 -3.37
CA LEU A 254 37.78 -25.99 -3.24
C LEU A 254 38.17 -26.77 -4.51
N ALA A 255 37.95 -26.20 -5.70
CA ALA A 255 38.41 -26.81 -6.96
C ALA A 255 39.93 -26.92 -7.03
N HIS A 256 40.63 -25.88 -6.57
CA HIS A 256 42.08 -25.90 -6.46
C HIS A 256 42.58 -27.00 -5.50
N ASP A 257 41.99 -27.11 -4.32
CA ASP A 257 42.35 -28.14 -3.33
C ASP A 257 42.09 -29.57 -3.87
N VAL A 258 41.01 -29.75 -4.65
CA VAL A 258 40.73 -31.02 -5.33
C VAL A 258 41.82 -31.33 -6.37
N ASN A 259 42.21 -30.36 -7.19
CA ASN A 259 43.27 -30.54 -8.20
C ASN A 259 44.62 -30.89 -7.54
N GLN A 260 44.96 -30.22 -6.44
CA GLN A 260 46.16 -30.54 -5.66
C GLN A 260 46.12 -31.99 -5.13
N THR A 261 44.96 -32.44 -4.65
CA THR A 261 44.76 -33.83 -4.18
C THR A 261 44.96 -34.83 -5.32
N ILE A 262 44.39 -34.55 -6.50
CA ILE A 262 44.55 -35.39 -7.70
C ILE A 262 46.03 -35.49 -8.09
N GLN A 263 46.75 -34.37 -8.07
CA GLN A 263 48.17 -34.33 -8.41
C GLN A 263 49.02 -35.16 -7.44
N GLN A 264 48.74 -35.07 -6.13
CA GLN A 264 49.40 -35.89 -5.11
C GLN A 264 49.12 -37.38 -5.31
N LEU A 265 47.87 -37.75 -5.58
CA LEU A 265 47.51 -39.14 -5.88
C LEU A 265 48.22 -39.66 -7.13
N ARG A 266 48.30 -38.87 -8.22
CA ARG A 266 49.08 -39.24 -9.42
C ARG A 266 50.55 -39.47 -9.08
N GLY A 267 51.14 -38.59 -8.26
CA GLY A 267 52.52 -38.72 -7.81
C GLY A 267 52.76 -40.00 -7.01
N THR A 268 51.88 -40.31 -6.06
CA THR A 268 51.95 -41.54 -5.26
C THR A 268 51.81 -42.80 -6.13
N VAL A 269 50.84 -42.84 -7.05
CA VAL A 269 50.67 -43.96 -7.98
C VAL A 269 51.89 -44.11 -8.88
N GLY A 270 52.43 -43.00 -9.42
CA GLY A 270 53.65 -43.04 -10.24
C GLY A 270 54.88 -43.56 -9.48
N SER A 271 55.01 -43.22 -8.20
CA SER A 271 56.06 -43.78 -7.34
C SER A 271 55.86 -45.29 -7.09
N LEU A 272 54.63 -45.74 -6.87
CA LEU A 272 54.33 -47.16 -6.71
C LEU A 272 54.63 -47.97 -7.97
N VAL A 273 54.36 -47.40 -9.16
CA VAL A 273 54.69 -48.04 -10.45
C VAL A 273 56.21 -48.18 -10.58
N ARG A 274 56.98 -47.11 -10.34
CA ARG A 274 58.46 -47.19 -10.38
C ARG A 274 59.02 -48.21 -9.38
N ILE A 275 58.52 -48.21 -8.14
CA ILE A 275 58.93 -49.21 -7.13
C ILE A 275 58.61 -50.63 -7.62
N SER A 276 57.46 -50.83 -8.28
CA SER A 276 57.08 -52.13 -8.83
C SER A 276 57.97 -52.55 -9.99
N GLU A 277 58.37 -51.62 -10.86
CA GLU A 277 59.32 -51.84 -11.95
C GLU A 277 60.73 -52.17 -11.42
N ASP A 278 61.21 -51.42 -10.42
CA ASP A 278 62.49 -51.65 -9.76
C ASP A 278 62.51 -53.04 -9.09
N VAL A 279 61.42 -53.42 -8.40
CA VAL A 279 61.27 -54.75 -7.79
C VAL A 279 61.22 -55.86 -8.84
N ALA A 280 60.52 -55.65 -9.96
CA ALA A 280 60.47 -56.62 -11.05
C ALA A 280 61.83 -56.80 -11.74
N SER A 281 62.56 -55.70 -11.96
CA SER A 281 63.93 -55.70 -12.49
C SER A 281 64.88 -56.44 -11.55
N ALA A 282 64.87 -56.09 -10.25
CA ALA A 282 65.67 -56.77 -9.24
C ALA A 282 65.34 -58.27 -9.12
N SER A 283 64.06 -58.64 -9.27
CA SER A 283 63.62 -60.05 -9.29
C SER A 283 64.15 -60.79 -10.52
N THR A 284 64.19 -60.13 -11.69
CA THR A 284 64.74 -60.69 -12.93
C THR A 284 66.25 -60.87 -12.84
N GLU A 285 66.95 -59.89 -12.27
CA GLU A 285 68.38 -59.98 -11.98
C GLU A 285 68.67 -61.12 -10.99
N LEU A 286 67.93 -61.22 -9.88
CA LEU A 286 68.04 -62.32 -8.93
C LEU A 286 67.76 -63.69 -9.56
N ALA A 287 66.73 -63.81 -10.40
CA ALA A 287 66.43 -65.06 -11.10
C ALA A 287 67.56 -65.45 -12.06
N THR A 288 68.15 -64.47 -12.75
CA THR A 288 69.31 -64.69 -13.63
C THR A 288 70.51 -65.17 -12.83
N VAL A 289 70.83 -64.51 -11.71
CA VAL A 289 71.91 -64.92 -10.79
C VAL A 289 71.66 -66.33 -10.27
N MET A 290 70.44 -66.67 -9.83
CA MET A 290 70.13 -68.03 -9.37
C MET A 290 70.25 -69.08 -10.47
N THR A 291 69.87 -68.76 -11.72
CA THR A 291 70.01 -69.67 -12.85
C THR A 291 71.48 -69.90 -13.19
N GLN A 292 72.28 -68.83 -13.23
CA GLN A 292 73.73 -68.92 -13.45
C GLN A 292 74.45 -69.69 -12.33
N SER A 293 74.07 -69.49 -11.07
CA SER A 293 74.59 -70.29 -9.95
C SER A 293 74.18 -71.77 -10.01
N THR A 294 73.03 -72.08 -10.63
CA THR A 294 72.56 -73.47 -10.82
C THR A 294 73.25 -74.15 -12.01
N ASP A 295 73.51 -73.42 -13.10
CA ASP A 295 74.30 -73.91 -14.25
C ASP A 295 75.79 -74.10 -13.91
N GLU A 296 76.36 -73.30 -12.99
CA GLU A 296 77.70 -73.54 -12.43
C GLU A 296 77.75 -74.72 -11.44
N SER A 297 76.64 -75.42 -11.19
CA SER A 297 76.54 -76.59 -10.31
C SER A 297 75.92 -77.80 -11.04
N PRO A 298 76.59 -78.36 -12.07
CA PRO A 298 77.28 -79.64 -11.85
C PRO A 298 78.50 -79.84 -12.78
N ASN A 299 79.72 -79.66 -12.27
CA ASN A 299 80.87 -80.36 -12.87
C ASN A 299 82.08 -80.65 -11.96
N ASP A 300 82.01 -80.40 -10.66
CA ASP A 300 83.18 -80.57 -9.77
C ASP A 300 83.16 -81.82 -8.86
N PHE A 301 82.36 -82.85 -9.18
CA PHE A 301 82.34 -84.10 -8.39
C PHE A 301 83.04 -85.32 -8.99
N TYR A 302 83.75 -85.22 -10.13
CA TYR A 302 84.60 -86.32 -10.61
C TYR A 302 85.84 -85.83 -11.36
N GLN A 303 86.84 -85.31 -10.66
CA GLN A 303 88.26 -85.50 -11.00
C GLN A 303 89.17 -84.96 -9.89
N ASN A 304 89.54 -85.83 -8.94
CA ASN A 304 90.92 -85.96 -8.49
C ASN A 304 91.08 -87.30 -7.77
N HIS A 305 92.18 -87.97 -8.10
CA HIS A 305 92.58 -89.32 -7.68
C HIS A 305 92.69 -89.52 -6.18
#